data_AF-A0A929ESP6-F1
#
_entry.id   AF-A0A929ESP6-F1
#
_cell.length_a   1.000
_cell.length_b   1.000
_cell.length_c   1.000
_cell.angle_alpha   90.00
_cell.angle_beta   90.00
_cell.angle_gamma   90.00
#
_symmetry.space_group_name_H-M   'P 1'
#
loop_
_entity.id
_entity.type
_entity.pdbx_description
1 polymer ?
#
loop_
_entity_poly.entity_id
_entity_poly.type
_entity_poly.pdbx_seq_one_letter_code
_entity_poly.pdbx_strand_id
1 'polypeptide(L)'
;MHEEDSQVADVESPLRLECTGIWGGIRNRDIEITAGKVIGAIYSAACEGGKGGDIYYFGVCKGDIITRLAIADVVGHGEVVSEVSQYVYDSLKAHM
;
A
#
# COMPACT_ATOMS: atom_id res chain seq x y z
N MET A 1 7.69 47.64 1.45
CA MET A 1 6.60 46.94 0.74
C MET A 1 7.26 46.04 -0.27
N HIS A 2 7.15 44.73 -0.08
CA HIS A 2 7.16 43.64 -1.06
C HIS A 2 7.30 42.36 -0.22
N GLU A 3 6.17 41.92 0.36
CA GLU A 3 6.00 40.56 0.88
C GLU A 3 5.75 39.67 -0.35
N GLU A 4 6.75 38.86 -0.70
CA GLU A 4 6.56 37.74 -1.61
C GLU A 4 5.89 36.60 -0.82
N ASP A 5 4.60 36.44 -1.10
CA ASP A 5 3.75 35.33 -0.66
C ASP A 5 4.36 34.01 -1.16
N SER A 6 5.14 33.36 -0.30
CA SER A 6 5.65 32.00 -0.55
C SER A 6 4.48 31.03 -0.46
N GLN A 7 4.02 30.60 -1.63
CA GLN A 7 3.04 29.53 -1.81
C GLN A 7 3.48 28.31 -1.00
N VAL A 8 2.78 28.06 0.12
CA VAL A 8 2.93 26.85 0.92
C VAL A 8 2.49 25.69 0.05
N ALA A 9 3.44 24.81 -0.30
CA ALA A 9 3.17 23.59 -1.05
C ALA A 9 2.05 22.81 -0.36
N ASP A 10 1.07 22.38 -1.16
CA ASP A 10 -0.07 21.59 -0.72
C ASP A 10 0.46 20.34 0.00
N VAL A 11 0.26 20.26 1.32
CA VAL A 11 0.68 19.11 2.10
C VAL A 11 -0.31 18.01 1.76
N GLU A 12 0.05 17.11 0.84
CA GLU A 12 -0.80 15.95 0.53
C GLU A 12 -1.10 15.20 1.83
N SER A 13 -2.37 15.23 2.23
CA SER A 13 -2.83 14.54 3.43
C SER A 13 -2.61 13.04 3.27
N PRO A 14 -2.07 12.32 4.27
CA PRO A 14 -1.73 10.91 4.10
C PRO A 14 -2.95 10.06 3.77
N LEU A 15 -2.74 9.05 2.94
CA LEU A 15 -3.81 8.22 2.39
C LEU A 15 -4.55 7.48 3.50
N ARG A 16 -5.86 7.74 3.65
CA ARG A 16 -6.66 7.09 4.69
C ARG A 16 -6.95 5.63 4.32
N LEU A 17 -6.69 4.71 5.26
CA LEU A 17 -7.04 3.31 5.10
C LEU A 17 -8.56 3.12 5.14
N GLU A 18 -9.05 2.32 4.20
CA GLU A 18 -10.44 1.91 4.10
C GLU A 18 -10.65 0.47 4.61
N CYS A 19 -11.87 0.14 5.01
CA CYS A 19 -12.20 -1.17 5.56
C CYS A 19 -12.04 -2.30 4.53
N THR A 20 -12.35 -2.02 3.26
CA THR A 20 -12.12 -2.91 2.11
C THR A 20 -10.81 -2.58 1.39
N GLY A 21 -9.91 -1.84 2.02
CA GLY A 21 -8.69 -1.34 1.42
C GLY A 21 -7.73 -2.47 1.09
N ILE A 22 -7.58 -2.77 -0.20
CA ILE A 22 -6.52 -3.65 -0.68
C ILE A 22 -5.39 -2.77 -1.14
N TRP A 23 -4.28 -2.90 -0.43
CA TRP A 23 -3.10 -2.09 -0.63
C TRP A 23 -1.99 -3.06 -0.93
N GLY A 24 -1.57 -3.16 -2.18
CA GLY A 24 -0.53 -4.09 -2.55
C GLY A 24 -0.63 -4.50 -4.00
N GLY A 25 0.42 -5.14 -4.47
CA GLY A 25 0.43 -5.77 -5.78
C GLY A 25 1.69 -5.41 -6.54
N ILE A 26 2.69 -6.29 -6.44
CA ILE A 26 3.66 -6.59 -7.51
C ILE A 26 4.39 -5.35 -8.02
N ARG A 27 4.46 -4.28 -7.22
CA ARG A 27 5.00 -2.99 -7.62
C ARG A 27 5.61 -2.33 -6.42
N ASN A 28 6.64 -1.55 -6.70
CA ASN A 28 7.27 -0.73 -5.68
C ASN A 28 6.24 0.23 -5.09
N ARG A 29 6.32 0.43 -3.78
CA ARG A 29 5.45 1.31 -3.03
C ARG A 29 6.25 1.97 -1.93
N ASP A 30 6.01 3.25 -1.75
CA ASP A 30 6.50 4.04 -0.62
C ASP A 30 5.44 5.10 -0.35
N ILE A 31 4.55 4.84 0.61
CA ILE A 31 3.43 5.72 0.93
C ILE A 31 3.24 5.83 2.44
N GLU A 32 2.82 7.01 2.88
CA GLU A 32 2.28 7.23 4.22
C GLU A 32 0.76 7.01 4.21
N ILE A 33 0.29 6.34 5.25
CA ILE A 33 -1.13 5.99 5.43
C ILE A 33 -1.62 6.44 6.80
N THR A 34 -2.91 6.74 6.89
CA THR A 34 -3.58 7.09 8.15
C THR A 34 -4.74 6.16 8.48
N ALA A 35 -4.91 5.89 9.76
CA ALA A 35 -6.05 5.18 10.35
C ALA A 35 -6.46 5.94 11.62
N GLY A 36 -7.32 6.94 11.46
CA GLY A 36 -7.66 7.87 12.54
C GLY A 36 -6.44 8.64 13.02
N LYS A 37 -6.00 8.35 14.25
CA LYS A 37 -4.80 8.95 14.87
C LYS A 37 -3.51 8.15 14.65
N VAL A 38 -3.60 6.98 14.03
CA VAL A 38 -2.45 6.16 13.70
C VAL A 38 -1.92 6.59 12.34
N ILE A 39 -0.64 6.92 12.28
CA ILE A 39 0.12 7.16 11.05
C ILE A 39 1.02 5.95 10.85
N GLY A 40 1.04 5.43 9.63
CA GLY A 40 1.88 4.29 9.25
C GLY A 40 2.51 4.51 7.88
N ALA A 41 3.45 3.65 7.52
CA ALA A 41 4.08 3.65 6.21
C ALA A 41 3.95 2.26 5.59
N ILE A 42 3.73 2.22 4.27
CA ILE A 42 3.78 1.00 3.46
C ILE A 42 4.96 1.14 2.51
N TYR A 43 5.94 0.27 2.68
CA TYR A 43 7.12 0.18 1.83
C TYR A 43 7.24 -1.22 1.23
N SER A 44 7.42 -1.31 -0.08
CA SER A 44 7.79 -2.53 -0.80
C SER A 44 8.66 -2.18 -2.00
N ALA A 45 9.70 -2.97 -2.22
CA ALA A 45 10.65 -2.78 -3.31
C ALA A 45 10.99 -4.13 -3.94
N ALA A 46 10.67 -4.29 -5.21
CA ALA A 46 11.02 -5.47 -5.98
C ALA A 46 12.52 -5.53 -6.29
N CYS A 47 13.09 -6.74 -6.30
CA CYS A 47 14.50 -6.98 -6.61
C CYS A 47 14.89 -6.49 -8.02
N GLU A 48 14.05 -6.76 -9.04
CA GLU A 48 14.30 -6.34 -10.43
C GLU A 48 12.98 -5.99 -11.15
N GLY A 49 13.04 -5.09 -12.14
CA GLY A 49 11.91 -4.80 -13.05
C GLY A 49 10.70 -4.12 -12.42
N GLY A 50 10.77 -3.73 -11.15
CA GLY A 50 9.67 -3.11 -10.42
C GLY A 50 8.47 -4.05 -10.18
N LYS A 51 8.67 -5.37 -10.30
CA LYS A 51 7.67 -6.41 -10.06
C LYS A 51 8.21 -7.57 -9.22
N GLY A 52 7.39 -8.12 -8.32
CA GLY A 52 7.87 -9.13 -7.37
C GLY A 52 6.79 -10.02 -6.72
N GLY A 53 7.24 -10.78 -5.72
CA GLY A 53 6.45 -11.76 -4.96
C GLY A 53 5.56 -11.15 -3.87
N ASP A 54 5.88 -9.93 -3.44
CA ASP A 54 5.24 -9.31 -2.28
C ASP A 54 3.76 -8.98 -2.51
N ILE A 55 2.93 -9.48 -1.59
CA ILE A 55 1.52 -9.17 -1.49
C ILE A 55 1.24 -8.74 -0.06
N TYR A 56 0.57 -7.62 0.10
CA TYR A 56 0.17 -7.12 1.40
C TYR A 56 -1.27 -6.61 1.36
N TYR A 57 -1.91 -6.54 2.53
CA TYR A 57 -3.30 -6.13 2.70
C TYR A 57 -3.50 -5.54 4.09
N PHE A 58 -4.14 -4.37 4.15
CA PHE A 58 -4.38 -3.62 5.40
C PHE A 58 -5.80 -3.04 5.40
N GLY A 59 -6.67 -3.59 6.25
CA GLY A 59 -8.06 -3.14 6.41
C GLY A 59 -8.31 -2.49 7.76
N VAL A 60 -8.79 -1.24 7.74
CA VAL A 60 -9.21 -0.50 8.96
C VAL A 60 -10.70 -0.27 8.92
N CYS A 61 -11.41 -0.79 9.92
CA CYS A 61 -12.86 -0.67 10.02
C CYS A 61 -13.25 0.19 11.22
N LYS A 62 -14.51 0.09 11.68
CA LYS A 62 -15.09 0.98 12.70
C LYS A 62 -14.17 1.17 13.92
N GLY A 63 -13.94 2.44 14.29
CA GLY A 63 -13.10 2.82 15.43
C GLY A 63 -11.61 2.94 15.13
N ASP A 64 -11.23 3.03 13.85
CA ASP A 64 -9.84 3.10 13.38
C ASP A 64 -8.99 1.91 13.85
N ILE A 65 -9.65 0.76 14.06
CA ILE A 65 -9.02 -0.49 14.46
C ILE A 65 -8.55 -1.21 13.20
N ILE A 66 -7.29 -1.63 13.19
CA ILE A 66 -6.77 -2.57 12.18
C ILE A 66 -7.48 -3.90 12.41
N THR A 67 -8.38 -4.26 11.51
CA THR A 67 -9.20 -5.47 11.64
C THR A 67 -8.67 -6.61 10.81
N ARG A 68 -7.85 -6.31 9.80
CA ARG A 68 -7.35 -7.30 8.88
C ARG A 68 -5.96 -6.92 8.38
N LEU A 69 -5.05 -7.88 8.40
CA LEU A 69 -3.67 -7.75 7.96
C LEU A 69 -3.28 -9.06 7.27
N ALA A 70 -2.77 -8.96 6.04
CA ALA A 70 -2.08 -10.07 5.39
C ALA A 70 -0.78 -9.57 4.78
N ILE A 71 0.27 -10.38 4.91
CA ILE A 71 1.56 -10.20 4.24
C ILE A 71 1.95 -11.57 3.73
N ALA A 72 2.22 -11.67 2.43
CA ALA A 72 2.57 -12.89 1.75
C ALA A 72 3.68 -12.63 0.73
N ASP A 73 4.46 -13.67 0.46
CA ASP A 73 5.53 -13.65 -0.54
C ASP A 73 5.39 -14.90 -1.41
N VAL A 74 5.35 -14.68 -2.72
CA VAL A 74 5.32 -15.75 -3.72
C VAL A 74 6.75 -16.17 -4.04
N VAL A 75 7.05 -17.46 -3.81
CA VAL A 75 8.37 -18.04 -4.01
C VAL A 75 8.90 -17.78 -5.43
N GLY A 76 10.09 -17.18 -5.50
CA GLY A 76 10.78 -16.78 -6.72
C GLY A 76 10.99 -15.25 -6.75
N HIS A 77 11.39 -14.69 -7.89
CA HIS A 77 11.58 -13.24 -8.03
C HIS A 77 11.43 -12.73 -9.47
N GLY A 78 11.27 -11.42 -9.60
CA GLY A 78 11.20 -10.72 -10.88
C GLY A 78 9.89 -10.95 -11.64
N GLU A 79 9.92 -10.72 -12.95
CA GLU A 79 8.74 -10.84 -13.82
C GLU A 79 8.17 -12.27 -13.84
N VAL A 80 9.00 -13.30 -13.62
CA VAL A 80 8.57 -14.71 -13.68
C VAL A 80 7.49 -15.03 -12.64
N VAL A 81 7.56 -14.39 -11.46
CA VAL A 81 6.55 -14.60 -10.40
C VAL A 81 5.40 -13.61 -10.46
N SER A 82 5.48 -12.58 -11.30
CA SER A 82 4.49 -11.48 -11.34
C SER A 82 3.09 -12.00 -11.65
N GLU A 83 2.97 -12.97 -12.55
CA GLU A 83 1.68 -13.56 -12.94
C GLU A 83 1.03 -14.33 -11.79
N VAL A 84 1.81 -15.14 -11.07
CA VAL A 84 1.31 -15.89 -9.91
C VAL A 84 0.97 -14.94 -8.76
N SER A 85 1.81 -13.94 -8.51
CA SER A 85 1.52 -12.90 -7.51
C SER A 85 0.25 -12.13 -7.85
N GLN A 86 0.00 -11.85 -9.14
CA GLN A 86 -1.22 -11.20 -9.60
C GLN A 86 -2.44 -12.09 -9.34
N TYR A 87 -2.35 -13.37 -9.67
CA TYR A 87 -3.43 -14.32 -9.42
C TYR A 87 -3.77 -14.44 -7.92
N VAL A 88 -2.75 -14.54 -7.05
CA VAL A 88 -2.95 -14.61 -5.59
C VAL A 88 -3.55 -13.30 -5.08
N TYR A 89 -3.04 -12.16 -5.54
CA TYR A 89 -3.58 -10.84 -5.19
C TYR A 89 -5.06 -10.71 -5.57
N ASP A 90 -5.43 -11.07 -6.80
CA ASP A 90 -6.81 -11.00 -7.28
C ASP A 90 -7.74 -11.97 -6.52
N SER A 91 -7.23 -13.14 -6.15
CA SER A 91 -7.95 -14.12 -5.33
C SER A 91 -8.21 -13.59 -3.92
N LEU A 92 -7.20 -13.00 -3.26
CA LEU A 92 -7.37 -12.37 -1.95
C LEU A 92 -8.34 -11.19 -2.03
N LYS A 93 -8.21 -10.36 -3.06
CA LYS A 93 -9.09 -9.23 -3.34
C LYS A 93 -10.56 -9.63 -3.46
N ALA A 94 -10.84 -10.76 -4.11
CA ALA A 94 -12.22 -11.21 -4.32
C ALA A 94 -12.89 -11.80 -3.06
N HIS A 95 -12.11 -12.21 -2.06
CA HIS A 95 -12.60 -13.00 -0.93
C HIS A 95 -12.46 -12.35 0.45
N MET A 96 -11.86 -11.16 0.53
CA MET A 96 -11.71 -10.38 1.77
C MET A 96 -12.72 -9.24 1.82
#